data_AF-A0A4Q9R360-F1
#
_entry.id   AF-A0A4Q9R360-F1
#
_cell.length_a   1.000
_cell.length_b   1.000
_cell.length_c   1.000
_cell.angle_alpha   90.00
_cell.angle_beta   90.00
_cell.angle_gamma   90.00
#
_symmetry.space_group_name_H-M   'P 1'
#
loop_
_entity.id
_entity.type
_entity.pdbx_description
1 polymer ?
#
loop_
_entity_poly.entity_id
_entity_poly.type
_entity_poly.pdbx_seq_one_letter_code
_entity_poly.pdbx_strand_id
1 'polypeptide(L)' 'MSDYRIVLSRSGLMLAELSVSSARYVEVCRELRQRFPVEEGFELYIERLREMRRILEQGPQGLRLLGIEYRHEEVQR' A
#
# COMPACT_ATOMS: atom_id res chain seq x y z
N MET A 1 0.64 -10.90 0.46
CA MET A 1 0.01 -9.75 1.13
C MET A 1 0.33 -8.52 0.30
N SER A 2 -0.62 -7.60 0.15
CA SER A 2 -0.40 -6.36 -0.58
C SER A 2 0.08 -5.31 0.41
N ASP A 3 1.34 -4.90 0.27
CA ASP A 3 2.00 -4.02 1.24
C ASP A 3 1.87 -2.55 0.85
N TYR A 4 1.44 -2.28 -0.39
CA TYR A 4 1.25 -0.95 -0.93
C TYR A 4 -0.12 -0.84 -1.59
N ARG A 5 -0.76 0.32 -1.40
CA ARG A 5 -1.92 0.76 -2.15
C ARG A 5 -1.50 1.96 -2.98
N ILE A 6 -1.68 1.88 -4.30
CA ILE A 6 -1.38 2.95 -5.24
C ILE A 6 -2.70 3.43 -5.83
N VAL A 7 -3.00 4.71 -5.67
CA VAL A 7 -4.14 5.38 -6.28
C VAL A 7 -3.64 6.25 -7.42
N LEU A 8 -4.18 6.02 -8.61
CA LEU A 8 -3.97 6.87 -9.79
C LEU A 8 -5.16 7.81 -9.92
N SER A 9 -4.89 9.11 -9.96
CA SER A 9 -5.87 10.15 -10.21
C SER A 9 -5.45 11.07 -11.34
N ARG A 10 -6.41 11.82 -11.89
CA ARG A 10 -6.17 12.91 -12.83
C ARG A 10 -7.11 14.07 -12.54
N SER A 11 -6.58 15.26 -12.29
CA SER A 11 -7.38 16.45 -11.98
C SER A 11 -8.39 16.22 -10.83
N GLY A 12 -7.98 15.49 -9.79
CA GLY A 12 -8.82 15.14 -8.65
C GLY A 12 -9.80 13.97 -8.86
N LEU A 13 -9.91 13.40 -10.06
CA LEU A 13 -10.71 12.21 -10.32
C LEU A 13 -9.88 10.95 -10.13
N MET A 14 -10.31 10.05 -9.24
CA MET A 14 -9.70 8.73 -9.07
C MET A 14 -10.01 7.85 -10.29
N LEU A 15 -8.96 7.38 -10.97
CA LEU A 15 -9.06 6.53 -12.16
C LEU A 15 -8.88 5.06 -11.82
N ALA A 16 -7.94 4.73 -10.93
CA ALA A 16 -7.64 3.35 -10.57
C ALA A 16 -7.04 3.22 -9.16
N GLU A 17 -7.22 2.04 -8.58
CA GLU A 17 -6.55 1.58 -7.36
C GLU A 17 -5.82 0.27 -7.63
N LEU A 18 -4.59 0.17 -7.15
CA LEU A 18 -3.79 -1.04 -7.23
C LEU A 18 -3.31 -1.45 -5.85
N SER A 19 -3.54 -2.71 -5.52
CA SER A 19 -2.91 -3.37 -4.37
C SER A 19 -1.64 -4.09 -4.83
N VAL A 20 -0.48 -3.67 -4.35
CA VAL A 20 0.84 -4.10 -4.84
C VAL A 20 1.68 -4.67 -3.70
N SER A 21 2.36 -5.79 -3.93
CA SER A 21 3.32 -6.34 -2.96
C SER A 21 4.64 -5.57 -2.98
N SER A 22 5.39 -5.60 -1.87
CA SER A 22 6.70 -4.94 -1.77
C SER A 22 7.67 -5.36 -2.88
N ALA A 23 7.60 -6.61 -3.32
CA ALA A 23 8.48 -7.15 -4.36
C ALA A 23 8.30 -6.50 -5.74
N ARG A 24 7.10 -5.96 -6.04
CA ARG A 24 6.78 -5.34 -7.33
C ARG A 24 6.62 -3.82 -7.26
N TYR A 25 6.63 -3.25 -6.06
CA TYR A 25 6.37 -1.83 -5.81
C TYR A 25 7.21 -0.91 -6.71
N VAL A 26 8.54 -1.09 -6.73
CA VAL A 26 9.47 -0.21 -7.46
C VAL A 26 9.21 -0.26 -8.97
N GLU A 27 8.98 -1.45 -9.52
CA GLU A 27 8.72 -1.66 -10.94
C GLU A 27 7.37 -1.06 -11.35
N VAL A 28 6.31 -1.36 -10.59
CA VAL A 28 4.97 -0.82 -10.87
C VAL A 28 4.95 0.70 -10.78
N CYS A 29 5.57 1.31 -9.76
CA CYS A 29 5.67 2.77 -9.69
C CYS A 29 6.43 3.38 -10.85
N ARG A 30 7.50 2.72 -11.34
CA ARG A 30 8.25 3.19 -12.51
C ARG A 30 7.38 3.16 -13.76
N GLU A 31 6.73 2.03 -14.04
CA GLU A 31 5.83 1.86 -15.19
C GLU A 31 4.67 2.86 -15.15
N LEU A 32 4.05 3.06 -13.99
CA LEU A 32 2.95 4.02 -13.84
C LEU A 32 3.42 5.45 -14.08
N ARG A 33 4.56 5.87 -13.53
CA ARG A 33 5.09 7.23 -13.75
C ARG A 33 5.47 7.47 -15.22
N GLN A 34 5.98 6.45 -15.91
CA GLN A 34 6.33 6.56 -17.32
C GLN A 34 5.10 6.70 -18.22
N ARG A 35 4.01 6.00 -17.89
CA ARG A 35 2.77 5.99 -18.70
C ARG A 35 1.78 7.09 -18.33
N PHE A 36 1.85 7.58 -17.10
CA PHE A 36 0.95 8.60 -16.53
C PHE A 36 1.78 9.76 -15.94
N PRO A 37 2.37 10.60 -16.81
CA PRO A 37 3.24 11.69 -16.40
C PRO A 37 2.47 12.82 -15.69
N VAL A 38 3.14 13.49 -14.76
CA VAL A 38 2.53 14.58 -13.96
C VAL A 38 2.19 15.78 -14.85
N GLU A 39 2.98 16.01 -15.89
CA GLU A 39 2.81 17.06 -16.89
C GLU A 39 1.48 16.95 -17.64
N GLU A 40 0.90 15.75 -17.73
CA GLU A 40 -0.43 15.50 -18.33
C GLU A 40 -1.58 15.57 -17.31
N GLY A 41 -1.26 15.94 -16.07
CA GLY A 41 -2.19 16.11 -14.96
C GLY A 41 -2.46 14.83 -14.16
N PHE A 42 -1.64 13.78 -14.33
CA PHE A 42 -1.77 12.56 -13.55
C PHE A 42 -1.07 12.64 -12.20
N GLU A 43 -1.65 12.01 -11.19
CA GLU A 43 -1.16 11.98 -9.84
C GLU A 43 -1.16 10.54 -9.31
N LEU A 44 -0.08 10.15 -8.64
CA LEU A 44 0.03 8.87 -7.94
C LEU A 44 0.10 9.08 -6.43
N TYR A 45 -0.94 8.69 -5.71
CA TYR A 45 -0.92 8.63 -4.25
C TYR A 45 -0.55 7.22 -3.80
N ILE A 46 0.39 7.10 -2.85
CA ILE A 46 0.94 5.80 -2.45
C ILE A 46 0.84 5.69 -0.94
N GLU A 47 0.15 4.67 -0.47
CA GLU A 47 0.11 4.25 0.92
C GLU A 47 0.85 2.93 1.08
N ARG A 48 1.56 2.77 2.19
CA ARG A 48 2.15 1.51 2.63
C ARG A 48 1.32 0.95 3.78
N LEU A 49 0.94 -0.31 3.70
CA LEU A 49 0.47 -1.07 4.85
C LEU A 49 1.65 -1.40 5.76
N ARG A 50 1.59 -0.94 6.99
CA ARG A 50 2.54 -1.30 8.04
C ARG A 50 1.83 -2.07 9.13
N GLU A 51 2.36 -3.26 9.44
CA GLU A 51 1.96 -4.00 10.63
C GLU A 51 2.33 -3.20 11.88
N MET A 52 1.33 -2.88 12.71
CA MET A 52 1.53 -2.12 13.93
C MET A 52 1.72 -3.02 15.15
N ARG A 53 0.80 -3.97 15.34
CA ARG A 53 0.85 -4.88 16.48
C ARG A 53 0.16 -6.20 16.18
N ARG A 54 0.60 -7.24 16.89
CA ARG A 54 -0.04 -8.56 16.95
C ARG A 54 -0.81 -8.69 18.24
N ILE A 55 -2.03 -9.18 18.14
CA ILE A 55 -2.87 -9.53 19.29
C ILE A 55 -2.65 -11.02 19.54
N LEU A 56 -2.06 -11.35 20.68
CA LEU A 56 -1.73 -12.71 21.06
C LEU A 56 -2.57 -13.14 22.26
N GLU A 57 -3.03 -14.39 22.23
CA GLU A 57 -3.59 -15.08 23.38
C GLU A 57 -2.54 -16.07 23.89
N GLN A 58 -2.30 -16.07 25.21
CA GLN A 58 -1.46 -17.06 25.86
C GLN A 58 -2.35 -18.06 26.59
N GLY A 59 -2.21 -19.34 26.25
CA GLY A 59 -2.93 -20.44 26.89
C GLY A 59 -2.03 -21.63 27.21
N PRO A 60 -2.59 -22.72 27.77
CA PRO A 60 -1.83 -23.92 28.14
C PRO A 60 -1.15 -24.60 26.96
N GLN A 61 -1.68 -24.43 25.74
CA GLN A 61 -1.07 -24.95 24.50
C GLN A 61 -0.02 -24.02 23.88
N GLY A 62 0.27 -22.88 24.51
CA GLY A 62 1.24 -21.88 24.04
C GLY A 62 0.61 -20.58 23.57
N LEU A 63 1.30 -19.88 22.66
CA LEU A 63 0.85 -18.61 22.08
C LEU A 63 0.00 -18.84 20.84
N ARG A 64 -1.16 -18.17 20.78
CA ARG A 64 -2.05 -18.14 19.62
C ARG A 64 -2.17 -16.72 19.08
N LEU A 65 -2.01 -16.56 17.77
CA LEU A 65 -2.28 -15.28 17.11
C LEU A 65 -3.80 -15.09 16.94
N LEU A 66 -4.35 -14.05 17.55
CA LEU A 66 -5.77 -13.68 17.43
C LEU A 66 -6.01 -12.69 16.29
N GLY A 67 -5.06 -11.79 16.04
CA GLY A 67 -5.21 -10.78 15.01
C GLY A 67 -3.94 -9.97 14.79
N ILE A 68 -3.92 -9.26 13.66
CA ILE A 68 -2.87 -8.31 13.31
C ILE A 68 -3.53 -6.99 12.97
N GLU A 69 -3.06 -5.90 13.58
CA GLU A 69 -3.51 -4.56 13.24
C GLU A 69 -2.52 -3.90 12.29
N TYR A 70 -3.07 -3.27 11.24
CA TYR A 70 -2.33 -2.57 10.21
C TYR A 70 -2.68 -1.08 10.21
N ARG A 71 -1.72 -0.26 9.77
CA ARG A 71 -1.93 1.16 9.48
C ARG A 71 -1.48 1.45 8.06
N HIS A 72 -2.22 2.33 7.39
CA HIS A 72 -1.80 2.93 6.12
C HIS A 72 -0.93 4.15 6.44
N GLU A 73 0.30 4.14 5.95
CA GLU A 73 1.23 5.26 6.05
C GLU A 73 1.47 5.81 4.64
N GLU A 74 1.27 7.11 4.44
CA GLU A 74 1.60 7.75 3.18
C GLU A 74 3.11 7.65 2.91
N VAL A 75 3.47 7.22 1.72
CA VAL A 75 4.86 7.16 1.28
C VAL A 75 5.21 8.49 0.64
N GLN A 76 5.95 9.32 1.37
CA GLN A 76 6.48 10.57 0.81
C GLN A 76 7.45 10.25 -0.33
N ARG A 77 7.24 10.93 -1.47
CA ARG A 77 7.96 10.72 -2.73
C ARG A 77 9.43 11.14 -2.65
#